data_AF-A0A5P2UUP5-F1
#
_entry.id   AF-A0A5P2UUP5-F1
#
_cell.length_a   1.000
_cell.length_b   1.000
_cell.length_c   1.000
_cell.angle_alpha   90.00
_cell.angle_beta   90.00
_cell.angle_gamma   90.00
#
_symmetry.space_group_name_H-M   'P 1'
#
loop_
_entity.id
_entity.type
_entity.pdbx_description
1 polymer ?
#
loop_
_entity_poly.entity_id
_entity_poly.type
_entity_poly.pdbx_seq_one_letter_code
_entity_poly.pdbx_strand_id
1 'polypeptide(L)'
;MAGLYFAFDISVMPGLARGDDHTYVTAMRNINEAIDNGLFGLLFLGAFLATGVAATQQQRRGRPDAARWGWLAFALYGLSLIVTAIVNIPLNNQLARAGADATAARTRFGGRWTTGNAVRTLACTAALAALGRALTLHGRASA
;
A
#
# COMPACT_ATOMS: atom_id res chain seq x y z
N MET A 1 1.90 -1.10 5.92
CA MET A 1 1.63 -1.32 4.48
C MET A 1 2.84 -1.74 3.68
N ALA A 2 4.03 -1.14 3.86
CA ALA A 2 5.24 -1.52 3.12
C ALA A 2 5.47 -3.04 3.04
N GLY A 3 5.49 -3.74 4.19
CA GLY A 3 5.71 -5.20 4.21
C GLY A 3 4.58 -6.01 3.56
N LEU A 4 3.31 -5.57 3.69
CA LEU A 4 2.18 -6.23 3.06
C LEU A 4 2.29 -6.17 1.53
N TYR A 5 2.52 -4.97 0.97
CA TYR A 5 2.67 -4.82 -0.47
C TYR A 5 3.92 -5.53 -1.00
N PHE A 6 5.03 -5.46 -0.26
CA PHE A 6 6.26 -6.15 -0.61
C PHE A 6 6.07 -7.67 -0.69
N ALA A 7 5.36 -8.28 0.27
CA ALA A 7 5.03 -9.71 0.21
C ALA A 7 4.27 -10.07 -1.08
N PHE A 8 3.38 -9.20 -1.55
CA PHE A 8 2.73 -9.42 -2.84
C PHE A 8 3.68 -9.36 -4.02
N ASP A 9 4.62 -8.42 -4.02
CA ASP A 9 5.60 -8.25 -5.11
C ASP A 9 6.56 -9.45 -5.21
N ILE A 10 7.07 -9.95 -4.08
CA ILE A 10 8.16 -10.94 -4.09
C ILE A 10 7.72 -12.39 -3.89
N SER A 11 6.56 -12.65 -3.29
CA SER A 11 6.11 -14.01 -3.00
C SER A 11 4.73 -14.34 -3.53
N VAL A 12 3.69 -13.55 -3.21
CA VAL A 12 2.30 -13.92 -3.55
C VAL A 12 2.07 -13.91 -5.06
N MET A 13 2.33 -12.78 -5.73
CA MET A 13 2.08 -12.66 -7.17
C MET A 13 3.00 -13.56 -8.00
N PRO A 14 4.31 -13.67 -7.72
CA PRO A 14 5.17 -14.64 -8.40
C PRO A 14 4.77 -16.09 -8.14
N GLY A 15 4.30 -16.41 -6.94
CA GLY A 15 3.82 -17.75 -6.58
C GLY A 15 2.58 -18.12 -7.39
N LEU A 16 1.56 -17.25 -7.38
CA LEU A 16 0.35 -17.43 -8.18
C LEU A 16 0.66 -17.47 -9.68
N ALA A 17 1.64 -16.69 -10.14
CA ALA A 17 2.00 -16.66 -11.55
C ALA A 17 2.56 -18.00 -12.07
N ARG A 18 3.06 -18.88 -11.19
CA ARG A 18 3.51 -20.23 -11.57
C ARG A 18 2.36 -21.23 -11.71
N GLY A 19 1.17 -20.89 -11.24
CA GLY A 19 -0.04 -21.69 -11.44
C GLY A 19 -0.74 -21.39 -12.77
N ASP A 20 -1.77 -22.18 -13.05
CA ASP A 20 -2.68 -21.94 -14.18
C ASP A 20 -3.54 -20.68 -13.97
N ASP A 21 -4.15 -20.21 -15.06
CA ASP A 21 -4.91 -18.97 -15.07
C ASP A 21 -6.15 -19.01 -14.19
N HIS A 22 -6.82 -20.17 -14.10
CA HIS A 22 -8.01 -20.33 -13.27
C HIS A 22 -7.65 -20.23 -11.79
N THR A 23 -6.59 -20.91 -11.36
CA THR A 23 -6.05 -20.81 -10.00
C THR A 23 -5.64 -19.38 -9.66
N TYR A 24 -4.92 -18.70 -10.56
CA TYR A 24 -4.51 -17.31 -10.37
C TYR A 24 -5.71 -16.38 -10.15
N VAL A 25 -6.70 -16.42 -11.07
CA VAL A 25 -7.86 -15.53 -11.04
C VAL A 25 -8.73 -15.81 -9.82
N THR A 26 -8.97 -17.08 -9.51
CA THR A 26 -9.78 -17.49 -8.36
C THR A 26 -9.14 -17.05 -7.04
N ALA A 27 -7.83 -17.31 -6.87
CA ALA A 27 -7.10 -16.89 -5.68
C ALA A 27 -7.12 -15.36 -5.51
N MET A 28 -6.85 -14.60 -6.58
CA MET A 28 -6.85 -13.15 -6.52
C MET A 28 -8.24 -12.56 -6.22
N ARG A 29 -9.32 -13.16 -6.71
CA ARG A 29 -10.69 -12.76 -6.33
C ARG A 29 -10.93 -12.96 -4.83
N ASN A 30 -10.62 -14.15 -4.33
CA ASN A 30 -10.83 -14.49 -2.92
C ASN A 30 -9.97 -13.59 -1.99
N ILE A 31 -8.71 -13.32 -2.37
CA ILE A 31 -7.83 -12.41 -1.64
C ILE A 31 -8.40 -10.98 -1.63
N ASN A 32 -8.87 -10.49 -2.78
CA ASN A 32 -9.44 -9.15 -2.90
C ASN A 32 -10.74 -8.99 -2.09
N GLU A 33 -11.56 -10.03 -2.03
CA GLU A 33 -12.76 -10.04 -1.18
C GLU A 33 -12.37 -10.11 0.31
N ALA A 34 -11.43 -10.97 0.67
CA ALA A 34 -10.99 -11.11 2.06
C ALA A 34 -10.33 -9.84 2.62
N ILE A 35 -9.61 -9.08 1.80
CA ILE A 35 -8.96 -7.83 2.23
C ILE A 35 -9.94 -6.65 2.32
N ASP A 36 -11.10 -6.74 1.67
CA ASP A 36 -12.16 -5.73 1.74
C ASP A 36 -12.98 -5.90 3.02
N ASN A 37 -12.32 -5.66 4.16
CA ASN A 37 -12.92 -5.75 5.48
C ASN A 37 -12.60 -4.51 6.32
N GLY A 38 -13.47 -4.24 7.31
CA GLY A 38 -13.37 -3.04 8.15
C GLY A 38 -12.06 -2.93 8.95
N LEU A 39 -11.47 -4.05 9.36
CA LEU A 39 -10.20 -4.05 10.10
C LEU A 39 -9.03 -3.63 9.20
N PHE A 40 -8.98 -4.13 7.97
CA PHE A 40 -7.99 -3.68 6.98
C PHE A 40 -8.17 -2.19 6.69
N GLY A 41 -9.40 -1.74 6.42
CA GLY A 41 -9.69 -0.33 6.17
C GLY A 41 -9.27 0.59 7.33
N LEU A 42 -9.55 0.17 8.57
CA LEU A 42 -9.13 0.86 9.78
C LEU A 42 -7.60 0.98 9.89
N LEU A 43 -6.86 -0.11 9.69
CA LEU A 43 -5.40 -0.07 9.73
C LEU A 43 -4.81 0.74 8.57
N PHE A 44 -5.42 0.63 7.39
CA PHE A 44 -4.95 1.26 6.16
C PHE A 44 -5.09 2.78 6.20
N LEU A 45 -6.27 3.31 6.55
CA LEU A 45 -6.47 4.75 6.71
C LEU A 45 -5.99 5.27 8.07
N GLY A 46 -6.09 4.46 9.13
CA GLY A 46 -5.62 4.82 10.46
C GLY A 46 -4.12 5.13 10.46
N ALA A 47 -3.30 4.34 9.75
CA ALA A 47 -1.87 4.62 9.62
C ALA A 47 -1.59 5.95 8.89
N PHE A 48 -2.36 6.28 7.86
CA PHE A 48 -2.25 7.55 7.15
C PHE A 48 -2.60 8.75 8.05
N LEU A 49 -3.74 8.67 8.74
CA LEU A 49 -4.20 9.72 9.65
C LEU A 49 -3.22 9.89 10.83
N ALA A 50 -2.77 8.79 11.42
CA ALA A 50 -1.79 8.82 12.51
C ALA A 50 -0.48 9.49 12.08
N THR A 51 -0.02 9.25 10.84
CA THR A 51 1.16 9.90 10.27
C THR A 51 0.98 11.43 10.18
N GLY A 52 -0.18 11.90 9.72
CA GLY A 52 -0.49 13.33 9.63
C GLY A 52 -0.60 13.99 11.01
N VAL A 53 -1.23 13.30 11.97
CA VAL A 53 -1.32 13.74 13.36
C VAL A 53 0.07 13.85 13.99
N ALA A 54 0.93 12.85 13.78
CA ALA A 54 2.30 12.87 14.28
C ALA A 54 3.11 14.05 13.70
N ALA A 55 3.03 14.28 12.39
CA ALA A 55 3.69 15.40 11.72
C ALA A 55 3.21 16.76 12.29
N THR A 56 1.90 16.90 12.44
CA THR A 56 1.27 18.11 13.02
C THR A 56 1.74 18.35 14.46
N GLN A 57 1.82 17.30 15.27
CA GLN A 57 2.31 17.42 16.65
C GLN A 57 3.77 17.84 16.72
N GLN A 58 4.66 17.30 15.87
CA GLN A 58 6.06 17.76 15.84
C GLN A 58 6.15 19.24 15.45
N GLN A 59 5.34 19.68 14.49
CA GLN A 59 5.30 21.09 14.08
C GLN A 59 4.88 21.99 15.24
N ARG A 60 3.79 21.64 15.95
CA ARG A 60 3.28 22.40 17.10
C ARG A 60 4.26 22.46 18.27
N ARG A 61 5.13 21.45 18.42
CA ARG A 61 6.17 21.39 19.45
C ARG A 61 7.46 22.12 19.05
N GLY A 62 7.45 22.88 17.95
CA GLY A 62 8.63 23.62 17.49
C GLY A 62 9.76 22.73 16.97
N ARG A 63 9.44 21.55 16.42
CA ARG A 63 10.41 20.59 15.88
C ARG A 63 10.30 20.52 14.35
N PRO A 64 10.69 21.58 13.63
CA PRO A 64 10.42 21.72 12.19
C PRO A 64 11.07 20.62 11.35
N ASP A 65 12.26 20.14 11.71
CA ASP A 65 12.92 19.09 10.95
C ASP A 65 12.22 17.74 11.10
N ALA A 66 11.84 17.35 12.32
CA ALA A 66 11.04 16.14 12.53
C ALA A 66 9.67 16.24 11.84
N ALA A 67 9.05 17.41 11.87
CA ALA A 67 7.79 17.68 11.18
C ALA A 67 7.91 17.56 9.65
N ARG A 68 8.98 18.10 9.04
CA ARG A 68 9.26 17.98 7.59
C ARG A 68 9.32 16.52 7.15
N TRP A 69 10.05 15.68 7.88
CA TRP A 69 10.12 14.24 7.60
C TRP A 69 8.77 13.53 7.82
N GLY A 70 8.00 13.94 8.83
CA GLY A 70 6.63 13.45 9.04
C GLY A 70 5.69 13.80 7.89
N TRP A 71 5.73 15.03 7.38
CA TRP A 71 4.93 15.46 6.24
C TRP A 71 5.36 14.79 4.93
N LEU A 72 6.66 14.57 4.73
CA LEU A 72 7.15 13.76 3.61
C LEU A 72 6.59 12.33 3.67
N ALA A 73 6.62 11.70 4.85
CA ALA A 73 6.03 10.37 5.04
C ALA A 73 4.53 10.36 4.76
N PHE A 74 3.81 11.39 5.21
CA PHE A 74 2.37 11.56 4.95
C PHE A 74 2.10 11.64 3.44
N ALA A 75 2.84 12.48 2.71
CA ALA A 75 2.69 12.62 1.26
C ALA A 75 2.99 11.31 0.51
N LEU A 76 4.08 10.62 0.89
CA LEU A 76 4.46 9.33 0.29
C LEU A 76 3.43 8.23 0.55
N TYR A 77 2.90 8.15 1.78
CA TYR A 77 1.80 7.22 2.06
C TYR A 77 0.54 7.61 1.28
N GLY A 78 0.25 8.91 1.16
CA GLY A 78 -0.85 9.43 0.34
C GLY A 78 -0.78 9.00 -1.12
N LEU A 79 0.43 8.97 -1.70
CA LEU A 79 0.64 8.40 -3.05
C LEU A 79 0.20 6.93 -3.13
N SER A 80 0.49 6.12 -2.10
CA SER A 80 -0.01 4.74 -2.06
C SER A 80 -1.54 4.66 -1.98
N LEU A 81 -2.21 5.59 -1.30
CA LEU A 81 -3.68 5.66 -1.28
C LEU A 81 -4.22 5.99 -2.67
N ILE A 82 -3.63 6.97 -3.34
CA ILE A 82 -4.01 7.39 -4.70
C ILE A 82 -3.88 6.22 -5.67
N VAL A 83 -2.74 5.53 -5.70
CA VAL A 83 -2.52 4.35 -6.55
C VAL A 83 -3.52 3.25 -6.23
N THR A 84 -3.81 3.03 -4.94
CA THR A 84 -4.83 2.05 -4.54
C THR A 84 -6.21 2.40 -5.10
N ALA A 85 -6.62 3.66 -4.99
CA ALA A 85 -7.93 4.12 -5.42
C ALA A 85 -8.09 4.14 -6.96
N ILE A 86 -7.06 4.56 -7.70
CA ILE A 86 -7.19 4.76 -9.15
C ILE A 86 -6.69 3.57 -9.99
N VAL A 87 -5.85 2.69 -9.44
CA VAL A 87 -5.29 1.54 -10.14
C VAL A 87 -5.82 0.23 -9.56
N ASN A 88 -5.48 -0.06 -8.29
CA ASN A 88 -5.69 -1.41 -7.75
C ASN A 88 -7.18 -1.73 -7.49
N ILE A 89 -7.94 -0.82 -6.89
CA ILE A 89 -9.37 -1.02 -6.66
C ILE A 89 -10.14 -1.21 -7.98
N PRO A 90 -9.95 -0.37 -9.02
CA PRO A 90 -10.58 -0.58 -10.32
C PRO A 90 -10.21 -1.91 -10.98
N LEU A 91 -8.95 -2.33 -10.90
CA LEU A 91 -8.51 -3.62 -11.43
C LEU A 91 -9.10 -4.81 -10.66
N ASN A 92 -9.18 -4.71 -9.32
CA ASN A 92 -9.81 -5.71 -8.48
C ASN A 92 -11.30 -5.88 -8.81
N ASN A 93 -12.02 -4.76 -8.98
CA ASN A 93 -13.43 -4.76 -9.37
C ASN A 93 -13.65 -5.34 -10.77
N GLN A 94 -12.75 -5.05 -11.72
CA GLN A 94 -12.79 -5.67 -13.05
C GLN A 94 -12.55 -7.18 -12.99
N LEU A 95 -11.58 -7.63 -12.19
CA LEU A 95 -11.29 -9.05 -12.00
C LEU A 95 -12.48 -9.78 -11.38
N ALA A 96 -13.14 -9.19 -10.38
CA ALA A 96 -14.33 -9.74 -9.74
C ALA A 96 -15.49 -9.96 -10.72
N ARG A 97 -15.64 -9.08 -11.72
CA ARG A 97 -16.71 -9.15 -12.74
C ARG A 97 -16.33 -9.93 -14.00
N ALA A 98 -15.09 -10.40 -14.12
CA ALA A 98 -14.65 -11.10 -15.34
C ALA A 98 -15.40 -12.44 -15.53
N GLY A 99 -15.68 -12.79 -16.79
CA GLY A 99 -16.38 -14.04 -17.14
C GLY A 99 -15.51 -15.30 -16.96
N ALA A 100 -15.94 -16.41 -17.57
CA ALA A 100 -15.29 -17.72 -17.44
C ALA A 100 -13.90 -17.81 -18.11
N ASP A 101 -13.55 -16.87 -18.99
CA ASP A 101 -12.23 -16.81 -19.62
C ASP A 101 -11.16 -16.28 -18.65
N ALA A 102 -10.55 -17.23 -17.92
CA ALA A 102 -9.51 -16.94 -16.94
C ALA A 102 -8.23 -16.37 -17.57
N THR A 103 -7.87 -16.80 -18.79
CA THR A 103 -6.70 -16.31 -19.51
C THR A 103 -6.85 -14.84 -19.84
N ALA A 104 -7.97 -14.44 -20.45
CA ALA A 104 -8.22 -13.02 -20.76
C ALA A 104 -8.30 -12.16 -19.48
N ALA A 105 -8.88 -12.69 -18.40
CA ALA A 105 -8.95 -12.00 -17.11
C ALA A 105 -7.55 -11.76 -16.52
N ARG A 106 -6.69 -12.80 -16.50
CA ARG A 106 -5.31 -12.70 -16.01
C ARG A 106 -4.50 -11.71 -16.83
N THR A 107 -4.57 -11.75 -18.16
CA THR A 107 -3.81 -10.85 -19.04
C THR A 107 -4.16 -9.38 -18.81
N ARG A 108 -5.44 -9.05 -18.58
CA ARG A 108 -5.89 -7.68 -18.32
C ARG A 108 -5.51 -7.18 -16.92
N PHE A 109 -5.37 -8.10 -15.97
CA PHE A 109 -5.14 -7.79 -14.56
C PHE A 109 -3.65 -7.75 -14.18
N GLY A 110 -2.91 -8.83 -14.44
CA GLY A 110 -1.67 -9.15 -13.73
C GLY A 110 -0.59 -8.07 -13.81
N GLY A 111 -0.14 -7.73 -15.02
CA GLY A 111 0.98 -6.78 -15.20
C GLY A 111 0.67 -5.37 -14.69
N ARG A 112 -0.56 -4.89 -14.88
CA ARG A 112 -0.97 -3.56 -14.40
C ARG A 112 -1.10 -3.55 -12.89
N TRP A 113 -1.65 -4.62 -12.30
CA TRP A 113 -1.82 -4.73 -10.86
C TRP A 113 -0.47 -4.82 -10.15
N THR A 114 0.47 -5.63 -10.64
CA THR A 114 1.82 -5.77 -10.05
C THR A 114 2.61 -4.47 -10.16
N THR A 115 2.52 -3.76 -11.28
CA THR A 115 3.15 -2.44 -11.44
C THR A 115 2.59 -1.44 -10.43
N GLY A 116 1.26 -1.36 -10.29
CA GLY A 116 0.62 -0.52 -9.27
C GLY A 116 1.04 -0.92 -7.86
N ASN A 117 1.14 -2.22 -7.57
CA ASN A 117 1.58 -2.71 -6.26
C ASN A 117 3.03 -2.33 -5.95
N ALA A 118 3.95 -2.47 -6.90
CA ALA A 118 5.34 -2.07 -6.74
C ALA A 118 5.49 -0.57 -6.41
N VAL A 119 4.70 0.30 -7.06
CA VAL A 119 4.67 1.73 -6.73
C VAL A 119 4.22 1.96 -5.29
N ARG A 120 3.16 1.26 -4.84
CA ARG A 120 2.68 1.32 -3.44
C ARG A 120 3.74 0.83 -2.46
N THR A 121 4.44 -0.26 -2.79
CA THR A 121 5.54 -0.79 -1.98
C THR A 121 6.65 0.22 -1.81
N LEU A 122 7.14 0.82 -2.90
CA LEU A 122 8.20 1.82 -2.86
C LEU A 122 7.75 3.05 -2.08
N ALA A 123 6.54 3.56 -2.33
CA ALA A 123 6.00 4.73 -1.65
C ALA A 123 5.87 4.49 -0.14
N CYS A 124 5.29 3.37 0.30
CA CYS A 124 5.17 3.04 1.71
C CYS A 124 6.50 2.72 2.38
N THR A 125 7.48 2.15 1.65
CA THR A 125 8.82 1.89 2.17
C THR A 125 9.58 3.20 2.40
N ALA A 126 9.50 4.13 1.45
CA ALA A 126 10.06 5.47 1.60
C ALA A 126 9.37 6.25 2.73
N ALA A 127 8.04 6.12 2.87
CA ALA A 127 7.29 6.71 3.99
C ALA A 127 7.76 6.15 5.34
N LEU A 128 7.99 4.84 5.44
CA LEU A 128 8.53 4.20 6.64
C LEU A 128 9.94 4.72 6.98
N ALA A 129 10.82 4.85 5.98
CA ALA A 129 12.15 5.41 6.18
C ALA A 129 12.10 6.87 6.66
N ALA A 130 11.21 7.69 6.07
CA ALA A 130 10.98 9.06 6.50
C ALA A 130 10.44 9.16 7.93
N LEU A 131 9.52 8.28 8.32
CA LEU A 131 9.05 8.17 9.71
C LEU A 131 10.17 7.75 10.67
N GLY A 132 11.01 6.80 10.27
CA GLY A 132 12.20 6.41 11.04
C GLY A 132 13.13 7.61 11.25
N ARG A 133 13.35 8.42 10.21
CA ARG A 133 14.14 9.65 10.32
C ARG A 133 13.50 10.67 11.27
N ALA A 134 12.20 10.91 11.14
CA ALA A 134 11.46 11.79 12.05
C ALA A 134 11.58 11.34 13.52
N LEU A 135 11.50 10.03 13.77
CA LEU A 135 11.65 9.44 15.09
C LEU A 135 13.06 9.66 15.67
N THR A 136 14.12 9.46 14.88
CA THR A 136 15.50 9.73 15.36
C THR A 136 15.72 11.19 15.74
N LEU A 137 15.14 12.13 14.98
CA LEU A 137 15.22 13.57 15.26
C LEU A 137 14.42 13.94 16.51
N HIS A 138 13.26 13.31 16.70
CA HIS A 138 12.45 13.48 17.90
C HIS A 138 13.21 13.03 19.16
N GLY A 139 13.87 11.86 19.11
CA GLY A 139 14.65 11.32 20.22
C GLY A 139 15.82 12.23 20.61
N ARG A 140 16.59 12.69 19.62
CA ARG A 140 17.71 13.63 19.85
C ARG A 140 17.28 14.97 20.45
N ALA A 141 16.11 15.48 20.09
CA ALA A 141 15.57 16.73 20.61
C ALA A 141 14.90 16.58 21.99
N SER A 142 14.87 15.37 22.57
CA SER A 142 14.25 15.10 23.87
C SER A 142 15.27 14.58 24.90
N ALA A 143 16.53 14.40 24.50
CA ALA A 143 17.68 14.11 25.35
C ALA A 143 18.40 15.41 25.70
#